data_AF-A0A200HRU6-F1
#
_entry.id   AF-A0A200HRU6-F1
#
_cell.length_a   1.000
_cell.length_b   1.000
_cell.length_c   1.000
_cell.angle_alpha   90.00
_cell.angle_beta   90.00
_cell.angle_gamma   90.00
#
_symmetry.space_group_name_H-M   'P 1'
#
loop_
_entity.id
_entity.type
_entity.pdbx_description
1 polymer ?
#
loop_
_entity_poly.entity_id
_entity_poly.type
_entity_poly.pdbx_seq_one_letter_code
_entity_poly.pdbx_strand_id
1 'polypeptide(L)'
;MKAKLSNERLLAVLIALPSAYVYLSQLISYFAPLSYIRLVLYPIAYCLGIIGYVRCLKYKQCFSFFCIAVLIILFNFIAYPSFINYFIDTSTSAGFLLSDFAILSLISIPALFLATRSSDFAALLAAFSQCGMVIMPLFILTFVTMAFVFNTTFDYMNMSYGVVPWLMLCWGYARKEKKIILTCVCVASFALVCISGCRGAAVTCMLFIVLQFISTLKYPITVKQLLIIVGIIFAVIIVAINLQGIVSALYALLTQFGFKSRTLELYLGIGYEKGLGHYSDRSNIQIPLLNSINVFGHGLYGDRLLTGTGQYAHNVFLEWLIDFGVIIGGGLCIWLIILISKNIIHLIRNSVGDEFTIICAAVAILCCKYMVSASYLHMPEFWMFIGLLIATVKSSKSRLEVN
;
A
#
# COMPACT_ATOMS: atom_id res chain seq x y z
N MET A 1 -30.89 6.13 -18.39
CA MET A 1 -30.14 4.85 -18.35
C MET A 1 -29.25 4.87 -17.11
N LYS A 2 -29.65 4.22 -15.99
CA LYS A 2 -28.87 4.23 -14.74
C LYS A 2 -27.54 3.51 -14.98
N ALA A 3 -26.42 4.21 -14.91
CA ALA A 3 -25.10 3.60 -15.08
C ALA A 3 -24.89 2.53 -14.00
N LYS A 4 -24.96 1.25 -14.40
CA LYS A 4 -24.68 0.12 -13.52
C LYS A 4 -23.26 0.28 -12.99
N LEU A 5 -23.09 0.38 -11.68
CA LEU A 5 -21.76 0.49 -11.06
C LEU A 5 -20.91 -0.70 -11.50
N SER A 6 -19.85 -0.48 -12.27
CA SER A 6 -18.95 -1.55 -12.72
C SER A 6 -18.13 -2.10 -11.54
N ASN A 7 -17.54 -3.28 -11.68
CA ASN A 7 -16.72 -3.86 -10.62
C ASN A 7 -15.47 -3.01 -10.35
N GLU A 8 -14.93 -2.40 -11.40
CA GLU A 8 -13.77 -1.52 -11.38
C GLU A 8 -14.03 -0.26 -10.55
N ARG A 9 -15.18 0.39 -10.75
CA ARG A 9 -15.58 1.56 -9.96
C ARG A 9 -15.89 1.18 -8.52
N LEU A 10 -16.56 0.04 -8.30
CA LEU A 10 -16.85 -0.45 -6.96
C LEU A 10 -15.55 -0.71 -6.18
N LEU A 11 -14.56 -1.35 -6.80
CA LEU A 11 -13.25 -1.61 -6.21
C LEU A 11 -12.51 -0.30 -5.87
N ALA A 12 -12.44 0.64 -6.81
CA ALA A 12 -11.75 1.91 -6.59
C ALA A 12 -12.35 2.69 -5.41
N VAL A 13 -13.68 2.79 -5.33
CA VAL A 13 -14.35 3.50 -4.22
C VAL A 13 -14.19 2.75 -2.90
N LEU A 14 -14.31 1.42 -2.89
CA LEU A 14 -14.12 0.59 -1.70
C LEU A 14 -12.75 0.84 -1.04
N ILE A 15 -11.69 0.93 -1.86
CA ILE A 15 -10.32 1.17 -1.38
C ILE A 15 -10.05 2.65 -1.06
N ALA A 16 -10.75 3.57 -1.74
CA ALA A 16 -10.63 5.01 -1.48
C ALA A 16 -11.14 5.42 -0.09
N LEU A 17 -12.20 4.77 0.42
CA LEU A 17 -12.84 5.20 1.67
C LEU A 17 -11.92 5.08 2.90
N PRO A 18 -11.22 3.95 3.16
CA PRO A 18 -10.22 3.89 4.23
C PRO A 18 -9.10 4.91 4.06
N SER A 19 -8.64 5.15 2.82
CA SER A 19 -7.61 6.16 2.55
C SER A 19 -8.11 7.58 2.85
N ALA A 20 -9.34 7.91 2.46
CA ALA A 20 -9.94 9.22 2.75
C ALA A 20 -10.08 9.43 4.26
N TYR A 21 -10.46 8.38 4.99
CA TYR A 21 -10.56 8.42 6.45
C TYR A 21 -9.23 8.79 7.10
N VAL A 22 -8.10 8.22 6.66
CA VAL A 22 -6.77 8.54 7.23
C VAL A 22 -6.50 10.04 7.21
N TYR A 23 -6.82 10.74 6.13
CA TYR A 23 -6.55 12.18 6.02
C TYR A 23 -7.63 13.05 6.68
N LEU A 24 -8.91 12.71 6.48
CA LEU A 24 -10.01 13.46 7.08
C LEU A 24 -9.98 13.38 8.61
N SER A 25 -9.65 12.21 9.17
CA SER A 25 -9.53 12.05 10.62
C SER A 25 -8.47 12.97 11.20
N GLN A 26 -7.29 13.04 10.59
CA GLN A 26 -6.21 13.94 11.02
C GLN A 26 -6.62 15.42 10.93
N LEU A 27 -7.31 15.84 9.86
CA LEU A 27 -7.79 17.22 9.74
C LEU A 27 -8.84 17.56 10.82
N ILE A 28 -9.79 16.65 11.04
CA ILE A 28 -10.94 16.93 11.91
C ILE A 28 -10.62 16.73 13.39
N SER A 29 -9.60 15.94 13.77
CA SER A 29 -9.22 15.76 15.18
C SER A 29 -8.93 17.08 15.91
N TYR A 30 -8.66 18.16 15.17
CA TYR A 30 -8.47 19.50 15.71
C TYR A 30 -9.76 20.29 15.93
N PHE A 31 -10.83 19.96 15.21
CA PHE A 31 -12.08 20.73 15.20
C PHE A 31 -13.25 20.00 15.87
N ALA A 32 -13.25 18.67 15.87
CA ALA A 32 -14.34 17.86 16.42
C ALA A 32 -13.86 16.47 16.87
N PRO A 33 -14.63 15.77 17.72
CA PRO A 33 -14.34 14.38 18.08
C PRO A 33 -14.26 13.51 16.82
N LEU A 34 -13.16 12.76 16.71
CA LEU A 34 -12.82 11.84 15.61
C LEU A 34 -13.91 10.80 15.28
N SER A 35 -14.84 10.55 16.20
CA SER A 35 -15.87 9.52 16.10
C SER A 35 -16.83 9.74 14.93
N TYR A 36 -17.15 10.98 14.56
CA TYR A 36 -18.20 11.25 13.57
C TYR A 36 -17.84 10.86 12.13
N ILE A 37 -16.66 11.21 11.62
CA ILE A 37 -16.25 10.79 10.25
C ILE A 37 -16.12 9.27 10.17
N ARG A 38 -15.55 8.69 11.24
CA ARG A 38 -15.27 7.26 11.32
C ARG A 38 -16.56 6.44 11.21
N LEU A 39 -17.64 6.91 11.84
CA LEU A 39 -18.98 6.32 11.77
C LEU A 39 -19.71 6.53 10.44
N VAL A 40 -19.18 7.34 9.52
CA VAL A 40 -19.78 7.55 8.19
C VAL A 40 -19.03 6.76 7.12
N LEU A 41 -17.71 6.91 7.04
CA LEU A 41 -16.94 6.34 5.91
C LEU A 41 -16.84 4.81 5.95
N TYR A 42 -16.62 4.21 7.14
CA TYR A 42 -16.49 2.75 7.27
C TYR A 42 -17.78 2.00 6.99
N PRO A 43 -18.96 2.41 7.51
CA PRO A 43 -20.22 1.77 7.14
C PRO A 43 -20.52 1.82 5.64
N ILE A 44 -20.18 2.93 4.96
CA ILE A 44 -20.30 3.00 3.50
C ILE A 44 -19.35 1.97 2.85
N ALA A 45 -18.09 1.90 3.30
CA ALA A 45 -17.14 0.90 2.79
C ALA A 45 -17.62 -0.53 3.01
N TYR A 46 -18.23 -0.83 4.16
CA TYR A 46 -18.79 -2.14 4.47
C TYR A 46 -19.98 -2.49 3.57
N CYS A 47 -20.88 -1.54 3.34
CA CYS A 47 -21.97 -1.72 2.37
C CYS A 47 -21.43 -2.03 0.97
N LEU A 48 -20.39 -1.32 0.52
CA LEU A 48 -19.73 -1.60 -0.77
C LEU A 48 -19.06 -2.97 -0.80
N GLY A 49 -18.43 -3.39 0.31
CA GLY A 49 -17.84 -4.70 0.45
C GLY A 49 -18.85 -5.84 0.41
N ILE A 50 -20.01 -5.67 1.07
CA ILE A 50 -21.13 -6.62 0.98
C ILE A 50 -21.63 -6.72 -0.47
N ILE A 51 -21.77 -5.60 -1.18
CA ILE A 51 -22.09 -5.60 -2.62
C ILE A 51 -21.01 -6.36 -3.41
N GLY A 52 -19.73 -6.21 -3.04
CA GLY A 52 -18.62 -6.97 -3.59
C GLY A 52 -18.79 -8.48 -3.43
N TYR A 53 -19.15 -8.94 -2.22
CA TYR A 53 -19.48 -10.35 -1.98
C TYR A 53 -20.64 -10.84 -2.83
N VAL A 54 -21.77 -10.12 -2.85
CA VAL A 54 -22.96 -10.51 -3.64
C VAL A 54 -22.59 -10.70 -5.12
N ARG A 55 -21.69 -9.87 -5.66
CA ARG A 55 -21.26 -9.97 -7.05
C ARG A 55 -20.28 -11.11 -7.33
N CYS A 56 -19.47 -11.49 -6.36
CA CYS A 56 -18.35 -12.41 -6.55
C CYS A 56 -18.56 -13.82 -5.98
N LEU A 57 -19.35 -13.99 -4.91
CA LEU A 57 -19.54 -15.30 -4.25
C LEU A 57 -20.26 -16.34 -5.12
N LYS A 58 -20.95 -15.92 -6.19
CA LYS A 58 -21.50 -16.85 -7.19
C LYS A 58 -20.42 -17.65 -7.95
N TYR A 59 -19.16 -17.21 -7.92
CA TYR A 59 -18.05 -17.92 -8.56
C TYR A 59 -17.40 -18.89 -7.59
N LYS A 60 -17.28 -20.16 -8.00
CA LYS A 60 -16.70 -21.25 -7.19
C LYS A 60 -15.37 -20.88 -6.51
N GLN A 61 -14.46 -20.24 -7.24
CA GLN A 61 -13.14 -19.83 -6.70
C GLN A 61 -13.26 -18.82 -5.55
N CYS A 62 -14.15 -17.83 -5.67
CA CYS A 62 -14.37 -16.82 -4.63
C CYS A 62 -15.09 -17.45 -3.43
N PHE A 63 -16.09 -18.29 -3.67
CA PHE A 63 -16.79 -19.02 -2.62
C PHE A 63 -15.87 -19.93 -1.82
N SER A 64 -15.04 -20.73 -2.48
CA SER A 64 -14.06 -21.59 -1.81
C SER A 64 -13.06 -20.80 -0.97
N PHE A 65 -12.54 -19.68 -1.49
CA PHE A 65 -11.66 -18.80 -0.71
C PHE A 65 -12.37 -18.22 0.51
N PHE A 66 -13.62 -17.76 0.36
CA PHE A 66 -14.43 -17.24 1.46
C PHE A 66 -14.62 -18.28 2.56
N CYS A 67 -15.00 -19.51 2.21
CA CYS A 67 -15.13 -20.60 3.17
C CYS A 67 -13.80 -20.88 3.89
N ILE A 68 -12.67 -20.92 3.17
CA ILE A 68 -11.34 -21.12 3.78
C ILE A 68 -11.01 -19.97 4.74
N ALA A 69 -11.22 -18.71 4.34
CA ALA A 69 -10.95 -17.56 5.18
C ALA A 69 -11.80 -17.58 6.47
N VAL A 70 -13.09 -17.91 6.36
CA VAL A 70 -13.98 -18.07 7.53
C VAL A 70 -13.49 -19.20 8.42
N LEU A 71 -13.11 -20.36 7.87
CA LEU A 71 -12.58 -21.48 8.66
C LEU A 71 -11.29 -21.13 9.38
N ILE A 72 -10.37 -20.38 8.74
CA ILE A 72 -9.13 -19.91 9.39
C ILE A 72 -9.46 -18.98 10.56
N ILE A 73 -10.37 -18.02 10.35
CA ILE A 73 -10.78 -17.08 11.40
C ILE A 73 -11.44 -17.82 12.57
N LEU A 74 -12.36 -18.76 12.29
CA LEU A 74 -13.03 -19.57 13.31
C LEU A 74 -12.05 -20.45 14.08
N PHE A 75 -11.15 -21.13 13.37
CA PHE A 75 -10.10 -21.94 13.99
C PHE A 75 -9.22 -21.09 14.91
N ASN A 76 -8.86 -19.88 14.47
CA ASN A 76 -8.05 -18.98 15.26
C ASN A 76 -8.74 -18.55 16.58
N PHE A 77 -10.05 -18.24 16.53
CA PHE A 77 -10.82 -17.94 17.73
C PHE A 77 -10.88 -19.09 18.73
N ILE A 78 -10.94 -20.33 18.25
CA ILE A 78 -10.98 -21.52 19.10
C ILE A 78 -9.60 -21.82 19.69
N ALA A 79 -8.56 -21.78 18.86
CA ALA A 79 -7.20 -22.16 19.25
C ALA A 79 -6.52 -21.12 20.14
N TYR A 80 -6.81 -19.83 19.96
CA TYR A 80 -6.14 -18.73 20.65
C TYR A 80 -7.15 -17.72 21.22
N PRO A 81 -7.93 -18.03 22.28
CA PRO A 81 -8.98 -17.13 22.77
C PRO A 81 -8.50 -15.74 23.20
N SER A 82 -7.26 -15.63 23.70
CA SER A 82 -6.62 -14.36 24.07
C SER A 82 -6.44 -13.39 22.89
N PHE A 83 -6.54 -13.89 21.66
CA PHE A 83 -6.46 -13.11 20.41
C PHE A 83 -7.67 -12.19 20.19
N ILE A 84 -8.85 -12.54 20.70
CA ILE A 84 -10.09 -11.78 20.44
C ILE A 84 -9.88 -10.30 20.74
N ASN A 85 -9.14 -9.98 21.80
CA ASN A 85 -8.87 -8.61 22.22
C ASN A 85 -8.01 -7.79 21.26
N TYR A 86 -7.19 -8.43 20.41
CA TYR A 86 -6.40 -7.77 19.37
C TYR A 86 -7.16 -7.65 18.05
N PHE A 87 -8.10 -8.56 17.81
CA PHE A 87 -8.79 -8.68 16.53
C PHE A 87 -10.14 -7.98 16.48
N ILE A 88 -10.81 -7.92 17.65
CA ILE A 88 -12.13 -7.38 17.84
C ILE A 88 -12.10 -6.51 19.10
N ASP A 89 -12.28 -5.20 18.92
CA ASP A 89 -12.59 -4.33 20.04
C ASP A 89 -14.07 -4.52 20.42
N THR A 90 -14.30 -5.29 21.48
CA THR A 90 -15.64 -5.57 22.01
C THR A 90 -16.13 -4.51 23.00
N SER A 91 -15.32 -3.49 23.31
CA SER A 91 -15.65 -2.48 24.33
C SER A 91 -16.84 -1.62 23.91
N THR A 92 -17.02 -1.39 22.61
CA THR A 92 -18.11 -0.59 22.05
C THR A 92 -18.54 -1.14 20.69
N SER A 93 -19.79 -0.88 20.30
CA SER A 93 -20.28 -1.19 18.94
C SER A 93 -19.47 -0.46 17.86
N ALA A 94 -18.99 0.75 18.17
CA ALA A 94 -18.03 1.47 17.34
C ALA A 94 -16.69 0.71 17.25
N GLY A 95 -16.16 0.25 18.38
CA GLY A 95 -14.94 -0.58 18.45
C GLY A 95 -15.02 -1.80 17.52
N PHE A 96 -16.12 -2.54 17.58
CA PHE A 96 -16.33 -3.72 16.73
C PHE A 96 -16.29 -3.36 15.25
N LEU A 97 -17.03 -2.34 14.84
CA LEU A 97 -17.08 -1.86 13.46
C LEU A 97 -15.75 -1.30 12.99
N LEU A 98 -14.77 -1.12 13.85
CA LEU A 98 -13.49 -0.51 13.52
C LEU A 98 -12.32 -1.44 13.80
N SER A 99 -12.64 -2.65 14.20
CA SER A 99 -11.72 -3.73 14.42
C SER A 99 -11.14 -4.24 13.11
N ASP A 100 -9.95 -4.82 13.21
CA ASP A 100 -9.28 -5.35 12.03
C ASP A 100 -10.04 -6.53 11.43
N PHE A 101 -10.83 -7.25 12.24
CA PHE A 101 -11.79 -8.23 11.75
C PHE A 101 -12.77 -7.63 10.73
N ALA A 102 -13.37 -6.48 11.06
CA ALA A 102 -14.33 -5.81 10.20
C ALA A 102 -13.64 -5.33 8.90
N ILE A 103 -12.44 -4.75 9.01
CA ILE A 103 -11.67 -4.29 7.84
C ILE A 103 -11.28 -5.47 6.95
N LEU A 104 -10.76 -6.56 7.53
CA LEU A 104 -10.37 -7.76 6.80
C LEU A 104 -11.58 -8.39 6.09
N SER A 105 -12.67 -8.60 6.83
CA SER A 105 -13.83 -9.36 6.38
C SER A 105 -14.72 -8.56 5.43
N LEU A 106 -14.89 -7.25 5.67
CA LEU A 106 -15.85 -6.42 4.94
C LEU A 106 -15.21 -5.48 3.92
N ILE A 107 -13.88 -5.31 3.90
CA ILE A 107 -13.21 -4.46 2.91
C ILE A 107 -12.15 -5.25 2.16
N SER A 108 -11.20 -5.86 2.87
CA SER A 108 -10.02 -6.48 2.27
C SER A 108 -10.33 -7.72 1.42
N ILE A 109 -11.09 -8.69 1.95
CA ILE A 109 -11.48 -9.88 1.19
C ILE A 109 -12.39 -9.53 0.00
N PRO A 110 -13.44 -8.67 0.15
CA PRO A 110 -14.20 -8.19 -1.00
C PRO A 110 -13.34 -7.49 -2.06
N ALA A 111 -12.34 -6.70 -1.64
CA ALA A 111 -11.42 -6.05 -2.56
C ALA A 111 -10.58 -7.07 -3.35
N LEU A 112 -10.08 -8.14 -2.71
CA LEU A 112 -9.44 -9.25 -3.41
C LEU A 112 -10.38 -9.84 -4.47
N PHE A 113 -11.63 -10.11 -4.11
CA PHE A 113 -12.59 -10.72 -5.02
C PHE A 113 -12.96 -9.82 -6.19
N LEU A 114 -13.15 -8.53 -5.96
CA LEU A 114 -13.39 -7.58 -7.04
C LEU A 114 -12.15 -7.45 -7.94
N ALA A 115 -10.96 -7.34 -7.36
CA ALA A 115 -9.69 -7.22 -8.08
C ALA A 115 -9.37 -8.44 -8.95
N THR A 116 -9.54 -9.65 -8.42
CA THR A 116 -9.35 -10.91 -9.19
C THR A 116 -10.31 -11.07 -10.36
N ARG A 117 -11.41 -10.29 -10.37
CA ARG A 117 -12.47 -10.33 -11.38
C ARG A 117 -12.50 -9.08 -12.27
N SER A 118 -11.63 -8.10 -12.03
CA SER A 118 -11.46 -6.97 -12.92
C SER A 118 -10.83 -7.44 -14.23
N SER A 119 -11.51 -7.18 -15.33
CA SER A 119 -11.04 -7.53 -16.68
C SER A 119 -10.65 -6.31 -17.50
N ASP A 120 -11.22 -5.14 -17.18
CA ASP A 120 -10.95 -3.88 -17.88
C ASP A 120 -9.98 -3.02 -17.07
N PHE A 121 -8.68 -3.19 -17.33
CA PHE A 121 -7.64 -2.41 -16.68
C PHE A 121 -7.69 -0.92 -17.03
N ALA A 122 -8.24 -0.54 -18.19
CA ALA A 122 -8.39 0.85 -18.59
C ALA A 122 -9.47 1.55 -17.76
N ALA A 123 -10.66 0.93 -17.65
CA ALA A 123 -11.73 1.42 -16.80
C ALA A 123 -11.32 1.43 -15.31
N LEU A 124 -10.53 0.44 -14.89
CA LEU A 124 -9.99 0.38 -13.52
C LEU A 124 -9.02 1.52 -13.23
N LEU A 125 -8.03 1.75 -14.09
CA LEU A 125 -7.08 2.85 -13.92
C LEU A 125 -7.79 4.21 -13.93
N ALA A 126 -8.78 4.38 -14.82
CA ALA A 126 -9.62 5.57 -14.85
C ALA A 126 -10.40 5.76 -13.54
N ALA A 127 -11.01 4.70 -12.99
CA ALA A 127 -11.73 4.75 -11.72
C ALA A 127 -10.81 5.10 -10.54
N PHE A 128 -9.63 4.48 -10.45
CA PHE A 128 -8.64 4.85 -9.44
C PHE A 128 -8.18 6.30 -9.58
N SER A 129 -8.02 6.79 -10.81
CA SER A 129 -7.65 8.20 -11.03
C SER A 129 -8.71 9.18 -10.53
N GLN A 130 -10.00 8.83 -10.65
CA GLN A 130 -11.11 9.65 -10.14
C GLN A 130 -11.09 9.74 -8.62
N CYS A 131 -10.88 8.62 -7.93
CA CYS A 131 -10.70 8.61 -6.49
C CYS A 131 -9.41 9.35 -6.07
N GLY A 132 -8.30 9.13 -6.77
CA GLY A 132 -7.02 9.76 -6.47
C GLY A 132 -7.01 11.27 -6.66
N MET A 133 -7.83 11.82 -7.57
CA MET A 133 -8.08 13.27 -7.68
C MET A 133 -8.71 13.88 -6.41
N VAL A 134 -9.31 13.07 -5.54
CA VAL A 134 -9.81 13.51 -4.23
C VAL A 134 -8.78 13.21 -3.14
N ILE A 135 -8.23 11.99 -3.14
CA ILE A 135 -7.33 11.53 -2.08
C ILE A 135 -6.01 12.30 -2.04
N MET A 136 -5.39 12.58 -3.20
CA MET A 136 -4.09 13.27 -3.22
C MET A 136 -4.17 14.74 -2.78
N PRO A 137 -5.14 15.56 -3.25
CA PRO A 137 -5.31 16.91 -2.70
C PRO A 137 -5.65 16.90 -1.21
N LEU A 138 -6.43 15.93 -0.75
CA LEU A 138 -6.74 15.77 0.67
C LEU A 138 -5.48 15.43 1.49
N PHE A 139 -4.60 14.58 0.98
CA PHE A 139 -3.27 14.34 1.57
C PHE A 139 -2.44 15.62 1.63
N ILE A 140 -2.33 16.35 0.52
CA ILE A 140 -1.57 17.62 0.46
C ILE A 140 -2.12 18.61 1.48
N LEU A 141 -3.43 18.81 1.50
CA LEU A 141 -4.11 19.70 2.44
C LEU A 141 -3.80 19.29 3.87
N THR A 142 -4.03 18.01 4.21
CA THR A 142 -3.77 17.48 5.55
C THR A 142 -2.32 17.68 5.95
N PHE A 143 -1.38 17.30 5.09
CA PHE A 143 0.04 17.43 5.37
C PHE A 143 0.43 18.89 5.60
N VAL A 144 -0.01 19.78 4.71
CA VAL A 144 0.33 21.21 4.79
C VAL A 144 -0.26 21.83 6.05
N THR A 145 -1.52 21.53 6.37
CA THR A 145 -2.17 22.03 7.58
C THR A 145 -1.47 21.51 8.84
N MET A 146 -1.21 20.20 8.93
CA MET A 146 -0.58 19.62 10.12
C MET A 146 0.86 20.11 10.32
N ALA A 147 1.63 20.16 9.23
CA ALA A 147 3.04 20.53 9.28
C ALA A 147 3.25 22.04 9.42
N PHE A 148 2.56 22.87 8.64
CA PHE A 148 2.85 24.30 8.54
C PHE A 148 1.86 25.21 9.28
N VAL A 149 0.62 24.78 9.47
CA VAL A 149 -0.41 25.61 10.15
C VAL A 149 -0.46 25.28 11.64
N PHE A 150 -0.60 24.01 11.99
CA PHE A 150 -0.70 23.60 13.39
C PHE A 150 0.67 23.30 14.03
N ASN A 151 1.71 23.04 13.24
CA ASN A 151 3.05 22.68 13.70
C ASN A 151 3.03 21.58 14.78
N THR A 152 2.32 20.49 14.48
CA THR A 152 2.09 19.38 15.40
C THR A 152 2.68 18.09 14.87
N THR A 153 3.03 17.18 15.76
CA THR A 153 3.40 15.82 15.38
C THR A 153 2.16 15.07 14.89
N PHE A 154 2.23 14.50 13.70
CA PHE A 154 1.17 13.69 13.10
C PHE A 154 1.71 12.34 12.64
N ASP A 155 0.81 11.41 12.34
CA ASP A 155 1.14 10.07 11.84
C ASP A 155 1.62 10.12 10.38
N TYR A 156 2.84 10.63 10.21
CA TYR A 156 3.45 10.85 8.91
C TYR A 156 3.64 9.53 8.13
N MET A 157 3.82 8.40 8.82
CA MET A 157 4.03 7.10 8.18
C MET A 157 2.74 6.60 7.54
N ASN A 158 1.64 6.54 8.29
CA ASN A 158 0.36 6.07 7.74
C ASN A 158 -0.15 7.02 6.65
N MET A 159 0.03 8.33 6.80
CA MET A 159 -0.30 9.28 5.74
C MET A 159 0.54 9.06 4.48
N SER A 160 1.87 8.95 4.61
CA SER A 160 2.75 8.78 3.45
C SER A 160 2.50 7.46 2.73
N TYR A 161 2.31 6.36 3.47
CA TYR A 161 2.01 5.07 2.89
C TYR A 161 0.59 4.96 2.32
N GLY A 162 -0.35 5.76 2.81
CA GLY A 162 -1.73 5.80 2.34
C GLY A 162 -1.86 6.45 0.96
N VAL A 163 -1.01 7.44 0.62
CA VAL A 163 -1.12 8.17 -0.67
C VAL A 163 -0.41 7.45 -1.79
N VAL A 164 0.59 6.62 -1.48
CA VAL A 164 1.47 5.95 -2.45
C VAL A 164 0.71 5.17 -3.54
N PRO A 165 -0.29 4.31 -3.23
CA PRO A 165 -1.06 3.61 -4.26
C PRO A 165 -1.74 4.57 -5.25
N TRP A 166 -2.32 5.65 -4.74
CA TRP A 166 -3.02 6.66 -5.54
C TRP A 166 -2.06 7.45 -6.42
N LEU A 167 -0.91 7.85 -5.86
CA LEU A 167 0.15 8.54 -6.58
C LEU A 167 0.62 7.72 -7.79
N MET A 168 0.88 6.43 -7.61
CA MET A 168 1.37 5.54 -8.68
C MET A 168 0.32 5.38 -9.80
N LEU A 169 -0.94 5.11 -9.43
CA LEU A 169 -2.02 4.89 -10.39
C LEU A 169 -2.40 6.18 -11.12
N CYS A 170 -2.52 7.30 -10.40
CA CYS A 170 -2.76 8.61 -11.00
C CYS A 170 -1.62 9.06 -11.91
N TRP A 171 -0.37 8.77 -11.56
CA TRP A 171 0.78 9.07 -12.42
C TRP A 171 0.69 8.39 -13.78
N GLY A 172 0.41 7.07 -13.80
CA GLY A 172 0.26 6.34 -15.06
C GLY A 172 -0.92 6.85 -15.90
N TYR A 173 -2.05 7.13 -15.27
CA TYR A 173 -3.21 7.73 -15.94
C TYR A 173 -2.93 9.13 -16.49
N ALA A 174 -2.28 10.00 -15.69
CA ALA A 174 -1.95 11.37 -16.09
C ALA A 174 -1.01 11.40 -17.30
N ARG A 175 -0.03 10.50 -17.36
CA ARG A 175 0.88 10.36 -18.51
C ARG A 175 0.15 9.93 -19.77
N LYS A 176 -0.74 8.94 -19.67
CA LYS A 176 -1.53 8.43 -20.80
C LYS A 176 -2.43 9.51 -21.38
N GLU A 177 -3.21 10.15 -20.51
CA GLU A 177 -4.22 11.14 -20.89
C GLU A 177 -3.65 12.56 -21.01
N LYS A 178 -2.34 12.74 -20.83
CA LYS A 178 -1.63 14.04 -20.85
C LYS A 178 -2.26 15.08 -19.92
N LYS A 179 -2.75 14.67 -18.75
CA LYS A 179 -3.41 15.56 -17.77
C LYS A 179 -2.37 16.31 -16.93
N ILE A 180 -2.07 17.54 -17.33
CA ILE A 180 -1.04 18.36 -16.67
C ILE A 180 -1.34 18.63 -15.19
N ILE A 181 -2.59 18.97 -14.85
CA ILE A 181 -2.99 19.24 -13.46
C ILE A 181 -2.76 18.01 -12.57
N LEU A 182 -3.20 16.83 -13.04
CA LEU A 182 -3.00 15.59 -12.29
C LEU A 182 -1.52 15.25 -12.13
N THR A 183 -0.71 15.55 -13.14
CA THR A 183 0.76 15.41 -13.08
C THR A 183 1.35 16.32 -11.99
N CYS A 184 0.94 17.59 -11.93
CA CYS A 184 1.38 18.51 -10.89
C CYS A 184 0.99 18.02 -9.48
N VAL A 185 -0.23 17.51 -9.30
CA VAL A 185 -0.68 16.94 -8.02
C VAL A 185 0.16 15.71 -7.64
N CYS A 186 0.51 14.84 -8.59
CA CYS A 186 1.39 13.68 -8.33
C CYS A 186 2.79 14.13 -7.90
N VAL A 187 3.37 15.13 -8.58
CA VAL A 187 4.70 15.67 -8.24
C VAL A 187 4.69 16.31 -6.85
N ALA A 188 3.66 17.12 -6.54
CA ALA A 188 3.50 17.72 -5.21
C ALA A 188 3.36 16.64 -4.13
N SER A 189 2.53 15.61 -4.36
CA SER A 189 2.35 14.50 -3.42
C SER A 189 3.66 13.72 -3.21
N PHE A 190 4.42 13.47 -4.28
CA PHE A 190 5.72 12.81 -4.19
C PHE A 190 6.72 13.64 -3.36
N ALA A 191 6.79 14.94 -3.61
CA ALA A 191 7.65 15.85 -2.85
C ALA A 191 7.32 15.82 -1.35
N LEU A 192 6.04 15.86 -0.99
CA LEU A 192 5.61 15.76 0.41
C LEU A 192 5.93 14.40 1.04
N VAL A 193 5.81 13.29 0.30
CA VAL A 193 6.25 11.96 0.78
C VAL A 193 7.77 11.94 1.05
N CYS A 194 8.57 12.63 0.25
CA CYS A 194 10.00 12.77 0.51
C CYS A 194 10.29 13.65 1.74
N ILE A 195 9.57 14.77 1.89
CA ILE A 195 9.73 15.72 3.01
C ILE A 195 9.30 15.09 4.35
N SER A 196 8.22 14.27 4.34
CA SER A 196 7.66 13.63 5.54
C SER A 196 8.66 12.73 6.28
N GLY A 197 9.74 12.31 5.61
CA GLY A 197 10.77 11.45 6.18
C GLY A 197 10.38 9.97 6.21
N CYS A 198 9.33 9.55 5.50
CA CYS A 198 8.98 8.14 5.36
C CYS A 198 9.80 7.46 4.25
N ARG A 199 11.04 7.05 4.59
CA ARG A 199 12.00 6.43 3.65
C ARG A 199 11.41 5.28 2.83
N GLY A 200 10.67 4.38 3.48
CA GLY A 200 10.10 3.22 2.80
C GLY A 200 8.98 3.59 1.80
N ALA A 201 8.21 4.66 2.04
CA ALA A 201 7.25 5.17 1.06
C ALA A 201 7.96 5.78 -0.15
N ALA A 202 9.03 6.55 0.07
CA ALA A 202 9.84 7.12 -1.01
C ALA A 202 10.51 6.03 -1.87
N VAL A 203 11.13 5.02 -1.26
CA VAL A 203 11.74 3.86 -1.97
C VAL A 203 10.68 3.10 -2.78
N THR A 204 9.47 2.94 -2.24
CA THR A 204 8.36 2.30 -2.96
C THR A 204 8.01 3.09 -4.24
N CYS A 205 7.92 4.42 -4.15
CA CYS A 205 7.73 5.29 -5.32
C CYS A 205 8.89 5.22 -6.32
N MET A 206 10.13 5.19 -5.84
CA MET A 206 11.31 5.07 -6.70
C MET A 206 11.31 3.76 -7.50
N LEU A 207 11.01 2.63 -6.85
CA LEU A 207 10.93 1.35 -7.54
C LEU A 207 9.85 1.38 -8.64
N PHE A 208 8.68 1.96 -8.36
CA PHE A 208 7.64 2.13 -9.39
C PHE A 208 8.12 2.96 -10.59
N ILE A 209 8.82 4.08 -10.35
CA ILE A 209 9.37 4.92 -11.42
C ILE A 209 10.39 4.12 -12.25
N VAL A 210 11.26 3.35 -11.59
CA VAL A 210 12.25 2.48 -12.27
C VAL A 210 11.54 1.43 -13.13
N LEU A 211 10.53 0.73 -12.60
CA LEU A 211 9.75 -0.26 -13.35
C LEU A 211 9.02 0.37 -14.56
N GLN A 212 8.44 1.56 -14.36
CA GLN A 212 7.81 2.34 -15.42
C GLN A 212 8.80 2.88 -16.45
N PHE A 213 10.05 3.10 -16.07
CA PHE A 213 11.09 3.54 -16.99
C PHE A 213 11.59 2.36 -17.84
N ILE A 214 11.92 1.24 -17.19
CA ILE A 214 12.33 -0.02 -17.85
C ILE A 214 11.30 -0.42 -18.92
N SER A 215 10.01 -0.20 -18.66
CA SER A 215 8.94 -0.51 -19.60
C SER A 215 8.95 0.29 -20.90
N THR A 216 9.50 1.49 -20.85
CA THR A 216 9.62 2.35 -22.03
C THR A 216 10.82 1.97 -22.87
N LEU A 217 11.74 1.15 -22.35
CA LEU A 217 12.90 0.65 -23.07
C LEU A 217 12.44 -0.45 -24.03
N LYS A 218 12.23 -0.08 -25.29
CA LYS A 218 12.09 -1.04 -26.39
C LYS A 218 13.48 -1.48 -26.83
N TYR A 219 13.65 -2.77 -27.13
CA TYR A 219 14.87 -3.27 -27.76
C TYR A 219 14.74 -3.18 -29.29
N PRO A 220 15.76 -2.70 -30.03
CA PRO A 220 17.01 -2.10 -29.54
C PRO A 220 16.78 -0.71 -28.92
N ILE A 221 17.57 -0.36 -27.91
CA ILE A 221 17.49 0.93 -27.21
C ILE A 221 17.80 2.04 -28.22
N THR A 222 16.88 2.99 -28.35
CA THR A 222 17.08 4.16 -29.22
C THR A 222 18.12 5.11 -28.63
N VAL A 223 18.82 5.88 -29.47
CA VAL A 223 19.79 6.90 -29.03
C VAL A 223 19.15 7.90 -28.05
N LYS A 224 17.87 8.26 -28.26
CA LYS A 224 17.12 9.12 -27.33
C LYS A 224 16.97 8.50 -25.94
N GLN A 225 16.65 7.22 -25.86
CA GLN A 225 16.56 6.50 -24.58
C GLN A 225 17.93 6.38 -23.93
N LEU A 226 18.99 6.11 -24.69
CA LEU A 226 20.36 6.07 -24.19
C LEU A 226 20.78 7.43 -23.58
N LEU A 227 20.50 8.54 -24.28
CA LEU A 227 20.77 9.88 -23.77
C LEU A 227 19.97 10.20 -22.50
N ILE A 228 18.72 9.75 -22.39
CA ILE A 228 17.94 9.89 -21.16
C ILE A 228 18.54 9.07 -20.02
N ILE A 229 18.96 7.82 -20.27
CA ILE A 229 19.62 6.98 -19.26
C ILE A 229 20.90 7.64 -18.77
N VAL A 230 21.77 8.06 -19.69
CA VAL A 230 23.03 8.75 -19.37
C VAL A 230 22.76 10.05 -18.63
N GLY A 231 21.75 10.82 -19.05
CA GLY A 231 21.34 12.05 -18.37
C GLY A 231 20.83 11.81 -16.94
N ILE A 232 20.05 10.75 -16.71
CA ILE A 232 19.59 10.36 -15.36
C ILE A 232 20.78 9.94 -14.50
N ILE A 233 21.69 9.12 -15.02
CA ILE A 233 22.91 8.71 -14.31
C ILE A 233 23.74 9.94 -13.94
N PHE A 234 23.93 10.87 -14.87
CA PHE A 234 24.69 12.10 -14.64
C PHE A 234 24.01 13.00 -13.60
N ALA A 235 22.68 13.15 -13.67
CA ALA A 235 21.91 13.90 -12.68
C ALA A 235 22.00 13.26 -11.28
N VAL A 236 21.92 11.93 -11.18
CA VAL A 236 22.11 11.19 -9.92
C VAL A 236 23.52 11.41 -9.38
N ILE A 237 24.55 11.40 -10.21
CA ILE A 237 25.94 11.68 -9.79
C ILE A 237 26.08 13.11 -9.27
N ILE A 238 25.55 14.12 -9.99
CA ILE A 238 25.58 15.53 -9.54
C ILE A 238 24.88 15.69 -8.19
N VAL A 239 23.70 15.10 -8.04
CA VAL A 239 22.94 15.13 -6.78
C VAL A 239 23.72 14.41 -5.68
N ALA A 240 24.32 13.25 -5.96
CA ALA A 240 25.10 12.50 -4.99
C ALA A 240 26.33 13.28 -4.50
N ILE A 241 27.05 13.97 -5.40
CA ILE A 241 28.22 14.80 -5.04
C ILE A 241 27.80 15.98 -4.15
N ASN A 242 26.64 16.59 -4.42
CA ASN A 242 26.16 17.77 -3.69
C ASN A 242 25.16 17.42 -2.57
N LEU A 243 24.96 16.13 -2.28
CA LEU A 243 23.85 15.67 -1.47
C LEU A 243 23.86 16.28 -0.07
N GLN A 244 25.05 16.41 0.53
CA GLN A 244 25.19 17.01 1.85
C GLN A 244 24.82 18.49 1.89
N GLY A 245 25.22 19.28 0.89
CA GLY A 245 24.85 20.69 0.78
C GLY A 245 23.35 20.85 0.54
N ILE A 246 22.77 20.06 -0.36
CA ILE A 246 21.33 20.08 -0.67
C ILE A 246 20.51 19.71 0.57
N VAL A 247 20.87 18.63 1.26
CA VAL A 247 20.16 18.16 2.45
C VAL A 247 20.30 19.17 3.59
N SER A 248 21.47 19.79 3.77
CA SER A 248 21.68 20.81 4.80
C SER A 248 20.85 22.06 4.53
N ALA A 249 20.81 22.54 3.29
CA ALA A 249 20.00 23.70 2.90
C ALA A 249 18.50 23.42 3.06
N LEU A 250 18.05 22.24 2.63
CA LEU A 250 16.66 21.81 2.80
C LEU A 250 16.29 21.69 4.28
N TYR A 251 17.17 21.12 5.11
CA TYR A 251 16.96 21.04 6.55
C TYR A 251 16.88 22.42 7.20
N ALA A 252 17.81 23.33 6.88
CA ALA A 252 17.77 24.70 7.38
C ALA A 252 16.46 25.41 7.00
N LEU A 253 16.05 25.29 5.73
CA LEU A 253 14.78 25.86 5.26
C LEU A 253 13.58 25.27 6.02
N LEU A 254 13.51 23.94 6.19
CA LEU A 254 12.41 23.30 6.91
C LEU A 254 12.38 23.68 8.39
N THR A 255 13.55 23.75 9.05
CA THR A 255 13.63 24.16 10.47
C THR A 255 13.26 25.62 10.71
N GLN A 256 13.48 26.52 9.75
CA GLN A 256 12.96 27.89 9.81
C GLN A 256 11.43 27.93 9.87
N PHE A 257 10.76 26.97 9.24
CA PHE A 257 9.32 26.78 9.32
C PHE A 257 8.88 25.88 10.50
N GLY A 258 9.77 25.59 11.45
CA GLY A 258 9.48 24.77 12.63
C GLY A 258 9.47 23.27 12.39
N PHE A 259 9.82 22.81 11.19
CA PHE A 259 9.73 21.40 10.81
C PHE A 259 11.04 20.64 11.00
N LYS A 260 10.95 19.46 11.61
CA LYS A 260 12.06 18.50 11.74
C LYS A 260 11.78 17.27 10.89
N SER A 261 12.53 17.11 9.80
CA SER A 261 12.44 15.90 8.97
C SER A 261 13.39 14.83 9.50
N ARG A 262 12.85 13.72 10.02
CA ARG A 262 13.66 12.59 10.53
C ARG A 262 14.69 12.07 9.53
N THR A 263 14.33 12.02 8.24
CA THR A 263 15.26 11.53 7.20
C THR A 263 16.44 12.48 7.00
N LEU A 264 16.18 13.79 7.02
CA LEU A 264 17.26 14.78 6.89
C LEU A 264 18.13 14.81 8.14
N GLU A 265 17.54 14.68 9.33
CA GLU A 265 18.28 14.59 10.61
C GLU A 265 19.24 13.39 10.64
N LEU A 266 18.73 12.20 10.29
CA LEU A 266 19.55 10.98 10.18
C LEU A 266 20.67 11.11 9.14
N TYR A 267 20.37 11.71 7.98
CA TYR A 267 21.37 11.94 6.93
C TYR A 267 22.48 12.89 7.41
N LEU A 268 22.10 13.98 8.08
CA LEU A 268 23.02 14.99 8.59
C LEU A 268 23.74 14.56 9.88
N GLY A 269 23.37 13.40 10.46
CA GLY A 269 23.93 12.92 11.72
C GLY A 269 23.59 13.80 12.92
N ILE A 270 22.49 14.57 12.82
CA ILE A 270 21.99 15.47 13.85
C ILE A 270 20.77 14.85 14.52
N GLY A 271 20.61 15.04 15.83
CA GLY A 271 19.54 14.41 16.62
C GLY A 271 20.03 13.24 17.48
N TYR A 272 19.08 12.53 18.10
CA TYR A 272 19.35 11.44 19.04
C TYR A 272 19.83 10.15 18.35
N GLU A 273 19.28 9.86 17.17
CA GLU A 273 19.70 8.73 16.32
C GLU A 273 20.81 9.20 15.37
N LYS A 274 22.06 8.77 15.59
CA LYS A 274 23.19 9.24 14.80
C LYS A 274 23.45 8.38 13.56
N GLY A 275 23.13 8.93 12.39
CA GLY A 275 23.61 8.42 11.10
C GLY A 275 22.65 7.46 10.39
N LEU A 276 22.81 7.36 9.07
CA LEU A 276 21.98 6.54 8.18
C LEU A 276 22.00 5.03 8.50
N GLY A 277 23.03 4.58 9.21
CA GLY A 277 23.24 3.18 9.61
C GLY A 277 22.55 2.78 10.92
N HIS A 278 21.92 3.71 11.65
CA HIS A 278 21.14 3.34 12.83
C HIS A 278 19.90 2.56 12.37
N TYR A 279 19.84 1.29 12.79
CA TYR A 279 18.71 0.41 12.55
C TYR A 279 17.44 1.05 13.12
N SER A 280 16.34 1.01 12.37
CA SER A 280 15.04 1.18 13.00
C SER A 280 14.94 0.13 14.10
N ASP A 281 14.38 0.46 15.26
CA ASP A 281 14.24 -0.44 16.44
C ASP A 281 13.47 -1.75 16.18
N ARG A 282 13.19 -2.07 14.91
CA ARG A 282 12.55 -3.27 14.41
C ARG A 282 13.33 -4.53 14.65
N SER A 283 14.66 -4.47 14.82
CA SER A 283 15.44 -5.65 15.23
C SER A 283 14.93 -6.20 16.57
N ASN A 284 14.52 -5.32 17.49
CA ASN A 284 13.96 -5.69 18.78
C ASN A 284 12.61 -6.41 18.65
N ILE A 285 11.91 -6.24 17.52
CA ILE A 285 10.63 -6.91 17.21
C ILE A 285 10.91 -8.19 16.42
N GLN A 286 11.72 -8.11 15.37
CA GLN A 286 11.88 -9.19 14.39
C GLN A 286 12.74 -10.34 14.91
N ILE A 287 13.78 -10.08 15.71
CA ILE A 287 14.66 -11.14 16.24
C ILE A 287 13.89 -12.10 17.16
N PRO A 288 13.12 -11.62 18.16
CA PRO A 288 12.29 -12.51 18.98
C PRO A 288 11.26 -13.30 18.17
N LEU A 289 10.66 -12.68 17.15
CA LEU A 289 9.72 -13.36 16.25
C LEU A 289 10.41 -14.48 15.46
N LEU A 290 11.57 -14.21 14.86
CA LEU A 290 12.35 -15.23 14.13
C LEU A 290 12.64 -16.45 15.01
N ASN A 291 12.99 -16.24 16.28
CA ASN A 291 13.24 -17.32 17.24
C ASN A 291 11.97 -18.07 17.66
N SER A 292 10.80 -17.48 17.43
CA SER A 292 9.50 -18.05 17.77
C SER A 292 8.87 -18.81 16.60
N ILE A 293 9.47 -18.83 15.41
CA ILE A 293 8.92 -19.56 14.26
C ILE A 293 8.81 -21.05 14.60
N ASN A 294 7.62 -21.62 14.36
CA ASN A 294 7.35 -23.04 14.58
C ASN A 294 6.71 -23.68 13.32
N VAL A 295 6.49 -24.99 13.35
CA VAL A 295 6.01 -25.76 12.19
C VAL A 295 4.57 -25.39 11.78
N PHE A 296 3.68 -25.13 12.74
CA PHE A 296 2.23 -24.96 12.54
C PHE A 296 1.74 -23.52 12.65
N GLY A 297 2.60 -22.60 13.10
CA GLY A 297 2.29 -21.20 13.36
C GLY A 297 1.70 -20.97 14.74
N HIS A 298 1.42 -19.69 15.01
CA HIS A 298 0.78 -19.18 16.22
C HIS A 298 -0.63 -18.65 15.96
N GLY A 299 -1.14 -18.86 14.73
CA GLY A 299 -2.41 -18.31 14.28
C GLY A 299 -2.28 -16.86 13.77
N LEU A 300 -3.30 -16.39 13.05
CA LEU A 300 -3.44 -14.99 12.62
C LEU A 300 -3.10 -14.01 13.75
N TYR A 301 -2.29 -12.99 13.45
CA TYR A 301 -1.76 -12.00 14.40
C TYR A 301 -0.87 -12.59 15.50
N GLY A 302 -0.29 -13.76 15.28
CA GLY A 302 0.62 -14.38 16.24
C GLY A 302 1.80 -13.46 16.54
N ASP A 303 2.21 -12.64 15.57
CA ASP A 303 3.26 -11.64 15.73
C ASP A 303 2.96 -10.59 16.83
N ARG A 304 1.73 -10.10 16.90
CA ARG A 304 1.28 -9.12 17.90
C ARG A 304 1.13 -9.72 19.29
N LEU A 305 0.77 -11.01 19.35
CA LEU A 305 0.68 -11.74 20.62
C LEU A 305 2.07 -12.01 21.19
N LEU A 306 3.00 -12.45 20.36
CA LEU A 306 4.37 -12.80 20.78
C LEU A 306 5.21 -11.57 21.15
N THR A 307 4.94 -10.41 20.55
CA THR A 307 5.64 -9.17 20.92
C THR A 307 5.14 -8.57 22.24
N GLY A 308 3.96 -8.96 22.72
CA GLY A 308 3.33 -8.48 23.96
C GLY A 308 2.89 -7.01 23.94
N THR A 309 3.38 -6.21 23.00
CA THR A 309 3.07 -4.79 22.83
C THR A 309 2.01 -4.52 21.75
N GLY A 310 1.53 -5.57 21.07
CA GLY A 310 0.58 -5.43 19.95
C GLY A 310 1.23 -4.91 18.66
N GLN A 311 2.57 -4.92 18.58
CA GLN A 311 3.30 -4.52 17.37
C GLN A 311 3.38 -5.68 16.38
N TYR A 312 3.30 -5.36 15.09
CA TYR A 312 3.39 -6.35 14.01
C TYR A 312 4.82 -6.47 13.47
N ALA A 313 5.12 -7.55 12.75
CA ALA A 313 6.50 -7.88 12.34
C ALA A 313 7.14 -6.89 11.34
N HIS A 314 6.33 -6.00 10.74
CA HIS A 314 6.73 -5.08 9.66
C HIS A 314 7.33 -5.76 8.42
N ASN A 315 7.01 -7.06 8.22
CA ASN A 315 7.45 -7.84 7.09
C ASN A 315 6.47 -8.99 6.84
N VAL A 316 5.78 -8.98 5.70
CA VAL A 316 4.70 -9.95 5.41
C VAL A 316 5.18 -11.42 5.37
N PHE A 317 6.44 -11.69 5.01
CA PHE A 317 6.95 -13.07 5.04
C PHE A 317 7.13 -13.55 6.47
N LEU A 318 7.68 -12.70 7.33
CA LEU A 318 7.78 -13.01 8.75
C LEU A 318 6.38 -13.15 9.38
N GLU A 319 5.45 -12.25 9.06
CA GLU A 319 4.05 -12.35 9.52
C GLU A 319 3.44 -13.70 9.13
N TRP A 320 3.56 -14.14 7.87
CA TRP A 320 3.01 -15.44 7.45
C TRP A 320 3.70 -16.65 8.08
N LEU A 321 5.02 -16.61 8.29
CA LEU A 321 5.76 -17.68 8.97
C LEU A 321 5.36 -17.78 10.44
N ILE A 322 5.07 -16.67 11.09
CA ILE A 322 4.56 -16.66 12.47
C ILE A 322 3.10 -17.10 12.50
N ASP A 323 2.25 -16.57 11.62
CA ASP A 323 0.82 -16.82 11.67
C ASP A 323 0.45 -18.25 11.26
N PHE A 324 1.14 -18.80 10.25
CA PHE A 324 0.79 -20.08 9.65
C PHE A 324 1.90 -21.14 9.72
N GLY A 325 3.05 -20.81 10.32
CA GLY A 325 4.17 -21.72 10.47
C GLY A 325 4.97 -21.92 9.20
N VAL A 326 6.05 -22.70 9.29
CA VAL A 326 6.97 -22.93 8.17
C VAL A 326 6.27 -23.61 6.99
N ILE A 327 5.32 -24.53 7.23
CA ILE A 327 4.67 -25.29 6.16
C ILE A 327 3.74 -24.41 5.34
N ILE A 328 2.68 -23.88 5.97
CA ILE A 328 1.67 -23.08 5.25
C ILE A 328 2.23 -21.70 4.95
N GLY A 329 2.87 -21.04 5.92
CA GLY A 329 3.47 -19.71 5.76
C GLY A 329 4.61 -19.70 4.73
N GLY A 330 5.49 -20.71 4.75
CA GLY A 330 6.53 -20.87 3.73
C GLY A 330 5.94 -21.10 2.34
N GLY A 331 4.89 -21.91 2.23
CA GLY A 331 4.14 -22.09 0.99
C GLY A 331 3.54 -20.80 0.45
N LEU A 332 2.96 -19.95 1.30
CA LEU A 332 2.45 -18.63 0.93
C LEU A 332 3.56 -17.69 0.46
N CYS A 333 4.73 -17.70 1.11
CA CYS A 333 5.89 -16.91 0.70
C CYS A 333 6.37 -17.32 -0.70
N ILE A 334 6.55 -18.62 -0.94
CA ILE A 334 6.93 -19.16 -2.26
C ILE A 334 5.88 -18.80 -3.31
N TRP A 335 4.60 -18.96 -2.98
CA TRP A 335 3.51 -18.59 -3.87
C TRP A 335 3.54 -17.11 -4.25
N LEU A 336 3.77 -16.20 -3.30
CA LEU A 336 3.88 -14.77 -3.58
C LEU A 336 5.06 -14.46 -4.50
N ILE A 337 6.22 -15.07 -4.25
CA ILE A 337 7.41 -14.94 -5.11
C ILE A 337 7.10 -15.41 -6.53
N ILE A 338 6.44 -16.55 -6.70
CA ILE A 338 6.05 -17.08 -8.01
C ILE A 338 5.04 -16.14 -8.70
N LEU A 339 4.06 -15.62 -7.95
CA LEU A 339 3.05 -14.70 -8.48
C LEU A 339 3.68 -13.40 -8.99
N ILE A 340 4.57 -12.79 -8.21
CA ILE A 340 5.31 -11.57 -8.58
C ILE A 340 6.19 -11.87 -9.79
N SER A 341 6.95 -12.97 -9.76
CA SER A 341 7.86 -13.35 -10.85
C SER A 341 7.12 -13.55 -12.18
N LYS A 342 5.98 -14.23 -12.17
CA LYS A 342 5.13 -14.40 -13.38
C LYS A 342 4.66 -13.07 -13.94
N ASN A 343 4.28 -12.13 -13.08
CA ASN A 343 3.84 -10.80 -13.49
C ASN A 343 5.01 -9.95 -14.03
N ILE A 344 6.20 -10.02 -13.42
CA ILE A 344 7.40 -9.37 -13.96
C ILE A 344 7.76 -9.92 -15.34
N ILE A 345 7.72 -11.25 -15.53
CA ILE A 345 7.95 -11.86 -16.84
C ILE A 345 6.89 -11.40 -17.85
N HIS A 346 5.62 -11.34 -17.43
CA HIS A 346 4.54 -10.82 -18.28
C HIS A 346 4.78 -9.35 -18.67
N LEU A 347 5.24 -8.51 -17.73
CA LEU A 347 5.60 -7.11 -17.98
C LEU A 347 6.70 -6.96 -19.03
N ILE A 348 7.73 -7.79 -18.95
CA ILE A 348 8.86 -7.77 -19.89
C ILE A 348 8.41 -8.17 -21.30
N ARG A 349 7.42 -9.07 -21.42
CA ARG A 349 7.00 -9.64 -22.72
C ARG A 349 5.95 -8.84 -23.47
N ASN A 350 4.98 -8.24 -22.78
CA ASN A 350 3.75 -7.71 -23.41
C ASN A 350 3.64 -6.17 -23.33
N SER A 351 4.77 -5.47 -23.43
CA SER A 351 4.95 -4.10 -22.95
C SER A 351 3.91 -3.07 -23.43
N VAL A 352 3.53 -2.20 -22.46
CA VAL A 352 2.80 -0.92 -22.54
C VAL A 352 1.27 -0.99 -22.32
N GLY A 353 0.74 -0.11 -21.46
CA GLY A 353 -0.71 0.08 -21.27
C GLY A 353 -1.14 0.32 -19.82
N ASP A 354 -2.45 0.25 -19.57
CA ASP A 354 -3.03 0.45 -18.23
C ASP A 354 -2.73 -0.74 -17.30
N GLU A 355 -2.81 -1.97 -17.83
CA GLU A 355 -2.42 -3.22 -17.16
C GLU A 355 -0.97 -3.12 -16.66
N PHE A 356 -0.07 -2.62 -17.51
CA PHE A 356 1.34 -2.42 -17.18
C PHE A 356 1.54 -1.51 -15.95
N THR A 357 0.82 -0.38 -15.92
CA THR A 357 0.91 0.57 -14.81
C THR A 357 0.46 -0.05 -13.49
N ILE A 358 -0.63 -0.79 -13.54
CA ILE A 358 -1.22 -1.43 -12.36
C ILE A 358 -0.28 -2.49 -11.80
N ILE A 359 0.32 -3.33 -12.65
CA ILE A 359 1.27 -4.35 -12.19
C ILE A 359 2.53 -3.68 -11.60
N CYS A 360 3.07 -2.61 -12.21
CA CYS A 360 4.22 -1.91 -11.64
C CYS A 360 3.93 -1.35 -10.24
N ALA A 361 2.74 -0.77 -10.05
CA ALA A 361 2.30 -0.30 -8.74
C ALA A 361 2.19 -1.46 -7.74
N ALA A 362 1.57 -2.57 -8.17
CA ALA A 362 1.41 -3.78 -7.36
C ALA A 362 2.76 -4.37 -6.91
N VAL A 363 3.70 -4.54 -7.84
CA VAL A 363 5.04 -5.06 -7.57
C VAL A 363 5.80 -4.14 -6.63
N ALA A 364 5.79 -2.82 -6.89
CA ALA A 364 6.48 -1.86 -6.05
C ALA A 364 5.95 -1.88 -4.62
N ILE A 365 4.63 -1.91 -4.44
CA ILE A 365 3.99 -1.93 -3.13
C ILE A 365 4.24 -3.25 -2.39
N LEU A 366 4.06 -4.40 -3.05
CA LEU A 366 4.26 -5.70 -2.41
C LEU A 366 5.74 -5.96 -2.05
N CYS A 367 6.68 -5.53 -2.90
CA CYS A 367 8.11 -5.77 -2.68
C CYS A 367 8.80 -4.72 -1.80
N CYS A 368 8.28 -3.48 -1.74
CA CYS A 368 8.85 -2.45 -0.88
C CYS A 368 7.98 -2.25 0.36
N LYS A 369 6.78 -1.67 0.22
CA LYS A 369 5.91 -1.34 1.37
C LYS A 369 5.78 -2.54 2.30
N TYR A 370 5.26 -3.68 1.85
CA TYR A 370 4.98 -4.83 2.72
C TYR A 370 6.19 -5.64 3.20
N MET A 371 7.38 -5.40 2.63
CA MET A 371 8.63 -5.97 3.16
C MET A 371 9.20 -5.17 4.32
N VAL A 372 8.85 -3.88 4.38
CA VAL A 372 9.38 -2.95 5.39
C VAL A 372 8.30 -2.30 6.24
N SER A 373 7.02 -2.44 5.95
CA SER A 373 5.98 -1.66 6.61
C SER A 373 4.58 -2.16 6.28
N ALA A 374 3.67 -1.93 7.21
CA ALA A 374 2.29 -2.39 7.14
C ALA A 374 2.13 -3.91 7.24
N SER A 375 0.94 -4.31 7.67
CA SER A 375 0.53 -5.70 7.82
C SER A 375 -0.53 -6.02 6.77
N TYR A 376 -0.48 -7.24 6.23
CA TYR A 376 -1.47 -7.71 5.26
C TYR A 376 -2.89 -7.78 5.85
N LEU A 377 -3.00 -7.84 7.17
CA LEU A 377 -4.26 -8.02 7.88
C LEU A 377 -5.06 -6.71 8.02
N HIS A 378 -4.37 -5.58 7.97
CA HIS A 378 -4.92 -4.24 8.25
C HIS A 378 -5.17 -3.40 7.00
N MET A 379 -4.49 -3.74 5.91
CA MET A 379 -4.36 -2.86 4.74
C MET A 379 -5.09 -3.45 3.52
N PRO A 380 -6.27 -2.94 3.15
CA PRO A 380 -7.06 -3.47 2.03
C PRO A 380 -6.33 -3.43 0.68
N GLU A 381 -5.39 -2.50 0.50
CA GLU A 381 -4.60 -2.40 -0.71
C GLU A 381 -3.69 -3.60 -0.94
N PHE A 382 -3.27 -4.31 0.13
CA PHE A 382 -2.54 -5.58 -0.02
C PHE A 382 -3.36 -6.56 -0.86
N TRP A 383 -4.59 -6.79 -0.43
CA TRP A 383 -5.53 -7.73 -1.01
C TRP A 383 -5.98 -7.32 -2.40
N MET A 384 -6.19 -6.02 -2.61
CA MET A 384 -6.42 -5.46 -3.93
C MET A 384 -5.27 -5.79 -4.90
N PHE A 385 -4.02 -5.49 -4.54
CA PHE A 385 -2.89 -5.71 -5.45
C PHE A 385 -2.61 -7.19 -5.69
N ILE A 386 -2.75 -8.05 -4.68
CA ILE A 386 -2.71 -9.50 -4.86
C ILE A 386 -3.77 -9.94 -5.88
N GLY A 387 -5.00 -9.44 -5.76
CA GLY A 387 -6.08 -9.77 -6.67
C GLY A 387 -5.81 -9.33 -8.12
N LEU A 388 -5.23 -8.14 -8.31
CA LEU A 388 -4.87 -7.62 -9.64
C LEU A 388 -3.75 -8.43 -10.29
N LEU A 389 -2.74 -8.86 -9.52
CA LEU A 389 -1.69 -9.76 -10.01
C LEU A 389 -2.24 -11.13 -10.43
N ILE A 390 -3.22 -11.67 -9.69
CA ILE A 390 -3.90 -12.92 -10.06
C ILE A 390 -4.73 -12.74 -11.34
N ALA A 391 -5.45 -11.63 -11.49
CA ALA A 391 -6.26 -11.33 -12.67
C ALA A 391 -5.39 -11.27 -13.94
N THR A 392 -4.23 -10.63 -13.86
CA THR A 392 -3.25 -10.51 -14.95
C THR A 392 -2.73 -11.89 -15.40
N VAL A 393 -2.37 -12.77 -14.47
CA VAL A 393 -1.88 -14.12 -14.83
C VAL A 393 -2.98 -14.94 -15.51
N LYS A 394 -4.25 -14.78 -15.08
CA LYS A 394 -5.39 -15.45 -15.72
C LYS A 394 -5.64 -14.93 -17.15
N SER A 395 -5.62 -13.60 -17.34
CA SER A 395 -5.81 -12.98 -18.67
C SER A 395 -4.69 -13.35 -19.65
N SER A 396 -3.46 -13.52 -19.15
CA SER A 396 -2.34 -13.95 -19.98
C SER A 396 -2.49 -15.39 -20.47
N LYS A 397 -3.04 -16.30 -19.65
CA LYS A 397 -3.28 -17.69 -20.05
C LYS A 397 -4.38 -17.79 -21.12
N SER A 398 -5.50 -17.10 -20.91
CA SER A 398 -6.59 -17.09 -21.91
C SER A 398 -6.15 -16.51 -23.25
N ARG A 399 -5.23 -15.53 -23.26
CA ARG A 399 -4.64 -14.98 -24.50
C ARG A 399 -3.72 -15.96 -25.23
N LEU A 400 -3.11 -16.91 -24.52
CA LEU A 400 -2.25 -17.94 -25.11
C LEU A 400 -3.03 -19.16 -25.61
N GLU A 401 -4.24 -19.40 -25.11
CA GLU A 401 -5.11 -20.50 -25.56
C GLU A 401 -5.96 -20.14 -26.81
N VAL A 402 -6.01 -18.86 -27.18
CA VAL A 402 -6.77 -18.34 -28.34
C VAL A 402 -5.88 -18.13 -29.57
N ASN A 403 -4.55 -18.15 -29.40
CA ASN A 403 -3.55 -18.13 -30.47
C ASN A 403 -2.97 -19.54 -30.65
#